data_AF-A0A1G2YY10-F1
#
_entry.id   AF-A0A1G2YY10-F1
#
_cell.length_a   1.000
_cell.length_b   1.000
_cell.length_c   1.000
_cell.angle_alpha   90.00
_cell.angle_beta   90.00
_cell.angle_gamma   90.00
#
_symmetry.space_group_name_H-M   'P 1'
#
loop_
_entity.id
_entity.type
_entity.pdbx_description
1 polymer ?
#
loop_
_entity_poly.entity_id
_entity_poly.type
_entity_poly.pdbx_seq_one_letter_code
_entity_poly.pdbx_strand_id
1 'polypeptide(L)'
;MEVTIAGGVITSARIKLDGETEYRDATFDGNVVMGNSVFDADGDPLHPESGLQLSVNLDQDGTFAATVRVRQGFAGAMADALDRILQESTGMLPLDRQNMDDHIDHLKDQIEIEEKRLTAKQSRLVAKYARLEKTIALLQNQFAALGMSATMQ
;
A
#
# COMPACT_ATOMS: atom_id res chain seq x y z
N MET A 1 29.16 12.09 -22.46
CA MET A 1 30.37 11.59 -21.77
C MET A 1 31.59 12.07 -22.52
N GLU A 2 32.65 12.41 -21.81
CA GLU A 2 33.94 12.78 -22.37
C GLU A 2 35.06 11.95 -21.71
N VAL A 3 35.97 11.41 -22.50
CA VAL A 3 37.11 10.61 -22.03
C VAL A 3 38.37 11.08 -22.72
N THR A 4 39.45 11.24 -21.97
CA THR A 4 40.77 11.55 -22.51
C THR A 4 41.70 10.36 -22.33
N ILE A 5 42.24 9.86 -23.44
CA ILE A 5 43.17 8.73 -23.48
C ILE A 5 44.55 9.27 -23.87
N ALA A 6 45.57 8.87 -23.13
CA ALA A 6 46.96 9.18 -23.46
C ALA A 6 47.85 7.97 -23.09
N GLY A 7 48.69 7.53 -24.01
CA GLY A 7 49.58 6.38 -23.79
C GLY A 7 48.82 5.08 -23.57
N GLY A 8 47.64 4.92 -24.18
CA GLY A 8 46.82 3.72 -24.03
C GLY A 8 46.17 3.54 -22.65
N VAL A 9 46.04 4.62 -21.87
CA VAL A 9 45.30 4.63 -20.58
C VAL A 9 44.36 5.82 -20.50
N ILE A 10 43.26 5.66 -19.77
CA ILE A 10 42.34 6.76 -19.45
C ILE A 10 43.02 7.67 -18.44
N THR A 11 43.10 8.96 -18.75
CA THR A 11 43.67 9.99 -17.86
C THR A 11 42.60 10.87 -17.22
N SER A 12 41.44 10.98 -17.85
CA SER A 12 40.25 11.62 -17.28
C SER A 12 38.99 11.10 -17.95
N ALA A 13 37.91 11.01 -17.18
CA ALA A 13 36.59 10.67 -17.67
C ALA A 13 35.54 11.52 -16.96
N ARG A 14 34.56 12.02 -17.72
CA ARG A 14 33.48 12.87 -17.21
C ARG A 14 32.15 12.52 -17.84
N ILE A 15 31.10 12.54 -17.03
CA ILE A 15 29.73 12.22 -17.44
C ILE A 15 28.81 13.38 -17.06
N LYS A 16 27.79 13.60 -17.89
CA LYS A 16 26.72 14.56 -17.65
C LYS A 16 25.42 14.03 -18.24
N LEU A 17 24.28 14.46 -17.69
CA LEU A 17 22.98 14.16 -18.29
C LEU A 17 22.81 14.98 -19.59
N ASP A 18 22.09 14.40 -20.55
CA ASP A 18 21.68 15.13 -21.74
C ASP A 18 20.75 16.29 -21.34
N GLY A 19 21.16 17.53 -21.62
CA GLY A 19 20.50 18.75 -21.14
C GLY A 19 21.22 19.48 -20.01
N GLU A 20 22.21 18.86 -19.36
CA GLU A 20 23.05 19.54 -18.36
C GLU A 20 24.28 20.21 -18.99
N THR A 21 24.68 21.33 -18.39
CA THR A 21 25.89 22.09 -18.79
C THR A 21 27.13 21.66 -18.03
N GLU A 22 26.97 21.17 -16.80
CA GLU A 22 28.07 20.78 -15.94
C GLU A 22 28.46 19.32 -16.12
N TYR A 23 29.76 19.07 -16.19
CA TYR A 23 30.33 17.72 -16.21
C TYR A 23 30.69 17.32 -14.79
N ARG A 24 30.37 16.07 -14.45
CA ARG A 24 30.80 15.43 -13.21
C ARG A 24 31.93 14.46 -13.51
N ASP A 25 32.92 14.42 -12.63
CA ASP A 25 34.01 13.47 -12.75
C ASP A 25 33.47 12.05 -12.57
N ALA A 26 33.88 11.17 -13.48
CA ALA A 26 33.51 9.76 -13.47
C ALA A 26 34.68 8.94 -12.92
N THR A 27 34.35 7.91 -12.13
CA THR A 27 35.35 6.96 -11.65
C THR A 27 35.74 6.04 -12.81
N PHE A 28 36.99 5.64 -12.92
CA PHE A 28 37.43 4.69 -13.94
C PHE A 28 38.41 3.67 -13.39
N ASP A 29 38.33 2.45 -13.90
CA ASP A 29 39.25 1.36 -13.60
C ASP A 29 39.65 0.68 -14.92
N GLY A 30 40.93 0.76 -15.27
CA GLY A 30 41.45 0.33 -16.57
C GLY A 30 40.75 1.02 -17.74
N ASN A 31 39.98 0.26 -18.52
CA ASN A 31 39.22 0.75 -19.67
C ASN A 31 37.72 0.94 -19.37
N VAL A 32 37.29 0.74 -18.13
CA VAL A 32 35.89 0.87 -17.71
C VAL A 32 35.71 2.20 -16.99
N VAL A 33 34.77 3.01 -17.46
CA VAL A 33 34.33 4.23 -16.80
C VAL A 33 32.98 3.98 -16.15
N MET A 34 32.88 4.34 -14.87
CA MET A 34 31.72 4.19 -14.02
C MET A 34 31.16 5.58 -13.67
N GLY A 35 29.84 5.73 -13.79
CA GLY A 35 29.14 6.92 -13.33
C GLY A 35 29.19 7.07 -11.81
N ASN A 36 28.86 8.28 -11.34
CA ASN A 36 28.87 8.61 -9.93
C ASN A 36 27.85 7.76 -9.16
N SER A 37 28.32 7.01 -8.17
CA SER A 37 27.52 6.09 -7.36
C SER A 37 27.14 6.65 -5.98
N VAL A 38 27.05 7.97 -5.84
CA VAL A 38 26.57 8.61 -4.61
C VAL A 38 25.06 8.43 -4.51
N PHE A 39 24.61 8.00 -3.34
CA PHE A 39 23.21 7.90 -2.95
C PHE A 39 22.87 9.00 -1.95
N ASP A 40 21.62 9.46 -1.96
CA ASP A 40 21.11 10.38 -0.95
C ASP A 40 20.76 9.65 0.36
N ALA A 41 20.21 10.40 1.33
CA ALA A 41 19.85 9.88 2.64
C ALA A 41 18.67 8.88 2.60
N ASP A 42 17.87 8.94 1.54
CA ASP A 42 16.69 8.09 1.32
C ASP A 42 17.06 6.80 0.56
N GLY A 43 18.32 6.71 0.09
CA GLY A 43 18.84 5.54 -0.62
C GLY A 43 18.65 5.62 -2.13
N ASP A 44 18.21 6.76 -2.64
CA ASP A 44 18.05 7.01 -4.07
C ASP A 44 19.36 7.49 -4.70
N PRO A 45 19.63 7.17 -5.98
CA PRO A 45 20.84 7.63 -6.63
C PRO A 45 20.80 9.14 -6.87
N LEU A 46 21.78 9.87 -6.34
CA LEU A 46 21.85 11.34 -6.43
C LEU A 46 21.96 11.84 -7.88
N HIS A 47 22.48 10.98 -8.77
CA HIS A 47 22.69 11.32 -10.16
C HIS A 47 22.20 10.21 -11.11
N PRO A 48 21.67 10.58 -12.29
CA PRO A 48 21.12 9.64 -13.28
C PRO A 48 22.19 8.72 -13.91
N GLU A 49 23.47 9.07 -13.82
CA GLU A 49 24.57 8.20 -14.23
C GLU A 49 24.94 7.12 -13.19
N SER A 50 24.29 7.09 -12.02
CA SER A 50 24.56 6.07 -11.01
C SER A 50 24.24 4.67 -11.52
N GLY A 51 25.19 3.76 -11.34
CA GLY A 51 25.11 2.39 -11.87
C GLY A 51 25.44 2.25 -13.36
N LEU A 52 25.78 3.33 -14.07
CA LEU A 52 26.21 3.25 -15.45
C LEU A 52 27.68 2.83 -15.55
N GLN A 53 27.97 1.80 -16.35
CA GLN A 53 29.32 1.37 -16.68
C GLN A 53 29.50 1.38 -18.20
N LEU A 54 30.60 1.94 -18.67
CA LEU A 54 30.94 2.04 -20.08
C LEU A 54 32.36 1.53 -20.31
N SER A 55 32.54 0.67 -21.31
CA SER A 55 33.87 0.26 -21.75
C SER A 55 34.36 1.17 -22.87
N VAL A 56 35.60 1.63 -22.76
CA VAL A 56 36.24 2.55 -23.71
C VAL A 56 37.33 1.79 -24.47
N ASN A 57 37.41 2.00 -25.78
CA ASN A 57 38.54 1.48 -26.55
C ASN A 57 39.76 2.42 -26.40
N LEU A 58 40.92 1.84 -26.07
CA LEU A 58 42.18 2.53 -25.79
C LEU A 58 43.15 2.54 -26.98
N ASP A 59 42.74 2.01 -28.13
CA ASP A 59 43.59 1.88 -29.33
C ASP A 59 44.01 3.24 -29.95
N GLN A 60 43.32 4.33 -29.59
CA GLN A 60 43.60 5.67 -30.10
C GLN A 60 43.68 6.67 -28.95
N ASP A 61 44.76 7.43 -28.92
CA ASP A 61 44.94 8.54 -27.99
C ASP A 61 44.14 9.76 -28.47
N GLY A 62 43.58 10.51 -27.53
CA GLY A 62 42.77 11.70 -27.82
C GLY A 62 41.62 11.91 -26.83
N THR A 63 40.91 13.03 -27.00
CA THR A 63 39.69 13.32 -26.27
C THR A 63 38.48 12.94 -27.12
N PHE A 64 37.66 12.04 -26.60
CA PHE A 64 36.49 11.52 -27.30
C PHE A 64 35.21 11.89 -26.55
N ALA A 65 34.25 12.44 -27.28
CA ALA A 65 32.90 12.71 -26.78
C ALA A 65 31.94 11.63 -27.27
N ALA A 66 31.29 10.92 -26.35
CA ALA A 66 30.28 9.91 -26.65
C ALA A 66 28.94 10.30 -26.02
N THR A 67 27.89 10.27 -26.84
CA THR A 67 26.50 10.39 -26.36
C THR A 67 25.92 8.99 -26.22
N VAL A 68 25.81 8.52 -24.99
CA VAL A 68 25.25 7.19 -24.70
C VAL A 68 23.80 7.38 -24.25
N ARG A 69 22.87 6.95 -25.09
CA ARG A 69 21.45 6.88 -24.72
C ARG A 69 21.20 5.58 -23.98
N VAL A 70 21.24 5.64 -22.67
CA VAL A 70 20.86 4.53 -21.81
C VAL A 70 19.35 4.63 -21.63
N ARG A 71 18.60 3.73 -22.27
CA ARG A 71 17.22 3.48 -21.84
C ARG A 71 17.35 2.83 -20.47
N GLN A 72 16.84 3.49 -19.43
CA GLN A 72 16.76 3.01 -18.05
C GLN A 72 16.63 1.49 -18.04
N GLY A 73 17.73 0.81 -17.67
CA GLY A 73 17.79 -0.65 -17.71
C GLY A 73 16.69 -1.22 -16.81
N PHE A 74 16.18 -2.39 -17.17
CA PHE A 74 15.12 -3.16 -16.50
C PHE A 74 15.08 -3.07 -14.94
N ALA A 75 16.23 -2.86 -14.28
CA ALA A 75 16.34 -2.61 -12.84
C ALA A 75 15.70 -1.30 -12.35
N GLY A 76 15.83 -0.18 -13.09
CA GLY A 76 15.19 1.09 -12.75
C GLY A 76 13.68 1.04 -12.97
N ALA A 77 13.22 0.37 -14.03
CA ALA A 77 11.78 0.13 -14.24
C ALA A 77 11.18 -0.80 -13.17
N MET A 78 11.96 -1.74 -12.62
CA MET A 78 11.55 -2.56 -11.49
C MET A 78 11.52 -1.76 -10.19
N ALA A 79 12.49 -0.90 -9.93
CA ALA A 79 12.46 0.02 -8.79
C ALA A 79 11.25 0.97 -8.89
N ASP A 80 11.03 1.60 -10.04
CA ASP A 80 9.86 2.47 -10.28
C ASP A 80 8.52 1.71 -10.18
N ALA A 81 8.49 0.42 -10.55
CA ALA A 81 7.31 -0.42 -10.39
C ALA A 81 7.07 -0.78 -8.91
N LEU A 82 8.14 -1.12 -8.18
CA LEU A 82 8.07 -1.39 -6.75
C LEU A 82 7.66 -0.14 -5.97
N ASP A 83 8.21 1.01 -6.32
CA ASP A 83 7.93 2.29 -5.68
C ASP A 83 6.49 2.77 -5.99
N ARG A 84 6.00 2.54 -7.21
CA ARG A 84 4.58 2.75 -7.56
C ARG A 84 3.61 1.82 -6.83
N ILE A 85 4.05 0.59 -6.51
CA ILE A 85 3.26 -0.36 -5.70
C ILE A 85 3.32 0.02 -4.22
N LEU A 86 4.44 0.58 -3.74
CA LEU A 86 4.70 0.94 -2.35
C LEU A 86 4.27 2.36 -1.97
N GLN A 87 4.02 3.25 -2.94
CA GLN A 87 3.57 4.62 -2.68
C GLN A 87 2.30 4.65 -1.80
N GLU A 88 2.44 5.19 -0.59
CA GLU A 88 1.39 5.29 0.46
C GLU A 88 0.10 5.99 0.01
N SER A 89 0.15 6.74 -1.10
CA SER A 89 -0.97 7.53 -1.62
C SER A 89 -1.75 6.89 -2.77
N THR A 90 -1.15 5.97 -3.55
CA THR A 90 -1.72 5.44 -4.81
C THR A 90 -1.39 3.97 -5.09
N GLY A 91 -0.64 3.31 -4.21
CA GLY A 91 -0.34 1.89 -4.30
C GLY A 91 -1.58 1.02 -4.08
N MET A 92 -1.54 -0.24 -4.55
CA MET A 92 -2.64 -1.20 -4.42
C MET A 92 -2.96 -1.56 -2.96
N LEU A 93 -2.01 -1.36 -2.03
CA LEU A 93 -2.13 -1.66 -0.61
C LEU A 93 -3.05 -0.70 0.19
N PRO A 94 -2.95 0.64 0.07
CA PRO A 94 -3.90 1.55 0.72
C PRO A 94 -5.33 1.44 0.18
N LEU A 95 -5.50 1.14 -1.11
CA LEU A 95 -6.83 0.90 -1.73
C LEU A 95 -7.52 -0.34 -1.17
N ASP A 96 -6.77 -1.41 -0.90
CA ASP A 96 -7.33 -2.63 -0.28
C ASP A 96 -7.70 -2.38 1.19
N ARG A 97 -6.91 -1.58 1.91
CA ARG A 97 -7.22 -1.18 3.29
C ARG A 97 -8.52 -0.37 3.39
N GLN A 98 -8.72 0.61 2.51
CA GLN A 98 -9.96 1.42 2.49
C GLN A 98 -11.21 0.56 2.20
N ASN A 99 -11.11 -0.39 1.25
CA ASN A 99 -12.23 -1.30 0.96
C ASN A 99 -12.55 -2.23 2.12
N MET A 100 -11.55 -2.71 2.86
CA MET A 100 -11.76 -3.55 4.04
C MET A 100 -12.39 -2.76 5.19
N ASP A 101 -11.98 -1.51 5.40
CA ASP A 101 -12.56 -0.64 6.42
C ASP A 101 -14.04 -0.33 6.13
N ASP A 102 -14.41 -0.05 4.86
CA ASP A 102 -15.81 0.15 4.44
C ASP A 102 -16.67 -1.10 4.65
N HIS A 103 -16.11 -2.29 4.40
CA HIS A 103 -16.81 -3.56 4.67
C HIS A 103 -17.01 -3.80 6.16
N ILE A 104 -16.03 -3.46 6.99
CA ILE A 104 -16.12 -3.58 8.45
C ILE A 104 -17.22 -2.65 8.98
N ASP A 105 -17.28 -1.41 8.51
CA ASP A 105 -18.29 -0.47 8.96
C ASP A 105 -19.70 -0.87 8.51
N HIS A 106 -19.86 -1.39 7.29
CA HIS A 106 -21.14 -1.94 6.84
C HIS A 106 -21.60 -3.14 7.69
N LEU A 107 -20.67 -4.01 8.11
CA LEU A 107 -20.98 -5.13 8.99
C LEU A 107 -21.39 -4.67 10.39
N LYS A 108 -20.74 -3.63 10.95
CA LYS A 108 -21.14 -3.05 12.24
C LYS A 108 -22.56 -2.49 12.18
N ASP A 109 -22.90 -1.75 11.13
CA ASP A 109 -24.23 -1.18 10.94
C ASP A 109 -25.30 -2.28 10.84
N GLN A 110 -25.01 -3.36 10.12
CA GLN A 110 -25.92 -4.51 10.03
C GLN A 110 -26.10 -5.21 11.39
N ILE A 111 -25.02 -5.38 12.15
CA ILE A 111 -25.08 -5.96 13.50
C ILE A 111 -25.96 -5.10 14.39
N GLU A 112 -25.80 -3.77 14.39
CA GLU A 112 -26.60 -2.88 15.24
C GLU A 112 -28.09 -2.95 14.90
N ILE A 113 -28.44 -3.02 13.61
CA ILE A 113 -29.83 -3.19 13.16
C ILE A 113 -30.40 -4.53 13.63
N GLU A 114 -29.65 -5.63 13.50
CA GLU A 114 -30.11 -6.95 13.91
C GLU A 114 -30.20 -7.10 15.43
N GLU A 115 -29.31 -6.47 16.20
CA GLU A 115 -29.41 -6.39 17.66
C GLU A 115 -30.68 -5.66 18.08
N LYS A 116 -30.97 -4.49 17.50
CA LYS A 116 -32.24 -3.76 17.75
C LYS A 116 -33.45 -4.63 17.44
N ARG A 117 -33.41 -5.37 16.32
CA ARG A 117 -34.48 -6.28 15.92
C ARG A 117 -34.64 -7.45 16.90
N LEU A 118 -33.54 -8.01 17.39
CA LEU A 118 -33.53 -9.09 18.36
C LEU A 118 -34.12 -8.63 19.70
N THR A 119 -33.70 -7.47 20.21
CA THR A 119 -34.24 -6.87 21.44
C THR A 119 -35.74 -6.59 21.32
N ALA A 120 -36.20 -6.08 20.18
CA ALA A 120 -37.62 -5.85 19.92
C ALA A 120 -38.42 -7.16 19.91
N LYS A 121 -37.89 -8.22 19.30
CA LYS A 121 -38.49 -9.56 19.34
C LYS A 121 -38.55 -10.10 20.76
N GLN A 122 -37.46 -10.03 21.52
CA GLN A 122 -37.40 -10.48 22.91
C GLN A 122 -38.45 -9.75 23.76
N SER A 123 -38.52 -8.43 23.67
CA SER A 123 -39.52 -7.62 24.39
C SER A 123 -40.95 -8.02 24.05
N ARG A 124 -41.23 -8.29 22.77
CA ARG A 124 -42.55 -8.77 22.33
C ARG A 124 -42.86 -10.16 22.88
N LEU A 125 -41.90 -11.08 22.92
CA LEU A 125 -42.11 -12.41 23.51
C LEU A 125 -42.38 -12.31 25.01
N VAL A 126 -41.58 -11.53 25.75
CA VAL A 126 -41.78 -11.31 27.20
C VAL A 126 -43.18 -10.76 27.47
N ALA A 127 -43.62 -9.75 26.71
CA ALA A 127 -44.95 -9.19 26.85
C ALA A 127 -46.07 -10.20 26.55
N LYS A 128 -45.87 -11.12 25.58
CA LYS A 128 -46.82 -12.20 25.30
C LYS A 128 -46.92 -13.17 26.47
N TYR A 129 -45.79 -13.61 27.03
CA TYR A 129 -45.79 -14.53 28.17
C TYR A 129 -46.44 -13.91 29.41
N ALA A 130 -46.13 -12.65 29.73
CA ALA A 130 -46.75 -11.95 30.85
C ALA A 130 -48.28 -11.82 30.69
N ARG A 131 -48.77 -11.60 29.46
CA ARG A 131 -50.21 -11.58 29.18
C ARG A 131 -50.85 -12.96 29.33
N LEU A 132 -50.18 -14.01 28.87
CA LEU A 132 -50.66 -15.38 29.02
C LEU A 132 -50.75 -15.77 30.50
N GLU A 133 -49.71 -15.48 31.28
CA GLU A 133 -49.68 -15.72 32.72
C GLU A 133 -50.80 -14.98 33.46
N LYS A 134 -51.00 -13.69 33.15
CA LYS A 134 -52.11 -12.91 33.70
C LYS A 134 -53.48 -13.50 33.35
N THR A 135 -53.64 -14.01 32.12
CA THR A 135 -54.88 -14.62 31.67
C THR A 135 -55.14 -15.95 32.40
N ILE A 136 -54.10 -16.77 32.58
CA ILE A 136 -54.18 -18.02 33.35
C ILE A 136 -54.53 -17.72 34.81
N ALA A 137 -53.88 -16.76 35.44
CA ALA A 137 -54.18 -16.35 36.82
C ALA A 137 -55.63 -15.85 36.97
N LEU A 138 -56.13 -15.07 36.00
CA LEU A 138 -57.51 -14.62 35.98
C LEU A 138 -58.49 -15.80 35.84
N LEU A 139 -58.22 -16.74 34.93
CA LEU A 139 -59.05 -17.94 34.76
C LEU A 139 -59.05 -18.81 36.02
N GLN A 140 -57.90 -19.01 36.67
CA GLN A 140 -57.79 -19.73 37.94
C GLN A 140 -58.63 -19.06 39.05
N ASN A 141 -58.57 -17.73 39.16
CA ASN A 141 -59.40 -16.98 40.10
C ASN A 141 -60.89 -17.12 39.80
N GLN A 142 -61.29 -17.11 38.53
CA GLN A 142 -62.70 -17.33 38.13
C GLN A 142 -63.16 -18.75 38.43
N PHE A 143 -62.34 -19.77 38.16
CA PHE A 143 -62.64 -21.15 38.51
C PHE A 143 -62.76 -21.34 40.03
N ALA A 144 -61.90 -20.73 40.83
CA ALA A 144 -62.00 -20.76 42.28
C ALA A 144 -63.30 -20.10 42.79
N ALA A 145 -63.70 -18.97 42.21
CA ALA A 145 -64.95 -18.28 42.56
C ALA A 145 -66.19 -19.09 42.15
N LEU A 146 -66.19 -19.70 40.97
CA LEU A 146 -67.28 -20.58 40.51
C LEU A 146 -67.36 -21.87 41.33
N GLY A 147 -66.22 -22.45 41.71
CA GLY A 147 -66.15 -23.63 42.58
C GLY A 147 -66.63 -23.35 44.01
N MET A 148 -66.37 -22.15 44.55
CA MET A 148 -66.94 -21.71 45.83
C MET A 148 -68.43 -21.34 45.74
N SER A 149 -68.92 -20.90 44.59
CA SER A 149 -70.35 -20.64 44.37
C SER A 149 -71.18 -21.91 44.24
N ALA A 150 -70.60 -23.02 43.77
CA ALA A 150 -71.29 -24.31 43.62
C ALA A 150 -71.42 -25.11 44.94
N THR A 151 -70.67 -24.75 45.98
CA THR A 151 -70.68 -25.41 47.30
C THR A 151 -71.49 -24.64 48.37
N MET A 152 -72.12 -23.52 48.02
CA MET A 152 -73.00 -22.72 48.90
C MET A 152 -74.48 -22.67 48.41
N GLN A 153 -74.97 -23.76 47.82
CA GLN A 153 -76.40 -24.05 47.60
C GLN A 153 -76.76 -25.41 48.19
#